data_AF-A0A427C426-F1
#
_entry.id   AF-A0A427C426-F1
#
_cell.length_a   1.000
_cell.length_b   1.000
_cell.length_c   1.000
_cell.angle_alpha   90.00
_cell.angle_beta   90.00
_cell.angle_gamma   90.00
#
_symmetry.space_group_name_H-M   'P 1'
#
loop_
_entity.id
_entity.type
_entity.pdbx_description
1 polymer ?
#
loop_
_entity_poly.entity_id
_entity_poly.type
_entity_poly.pdbx_seq_one_letter_code
_entity_poly.pdbx_strand_id
1 'polypeptide(L)'
;LAARDRDTALPARVTLQPAPAPRGWVNLQPPAITAPGGLFTVTARAHGVANARAELLDPAGMVVDRAPLDAQGNVQLQGSARDAGRSEFTLRLLDARQHTVGSVPVPLQTVAQPAPRVLMLAAAPGPEWKYLRRWATDTGLTVQMQANAGGGVMLGDAPVALTAARLAATDVLVLDERSLASLGTSQRSLIQQALRDGLGVLVRSGGPLSDSARQVLSGWGLAIRGGTRAAPLILPADPESTLLQARRGPARPATDSTAYIDEAHAASHSSVPPTLERFDASAAGTEALLQDAKGQPVGGWRSVGRGRVALLPISDSYRLVLAGRDDRYAELWSSVFAQVARALPAAVAARMEATTPWSGERMAICQITDGAQVTDPQGSTVTLQIDPVSSTQRCAGYWSTAAGWHLLQQGEATQAFYVFDPAAAASLHREQVRQTTAQRLTQGSAAASGSPVPVPGPRWPWLLAFVAVAGLLWWLERRCPPASD
;
A
#
# COMPACT_ATOMS: atom_id res chain seq x y z
N LEU A 1 13.91 25.86 5.45
CA LEU A 1 15.03 26.18 4.54
C LEU A 1 14.58 25.85 3.13
N ALA A 2 14.59 26.82 2.21
CA ALA A 2 14.38 26.55 0.78
C ALA A 2 15.50 25.63 0.28
N ALA A 3 15.18 24.65 -0.57
CA ALA A 3 15.98 23.45 -0.77
C ALA A 3 17.36 23.62 -1.45
N ARG A 4 17.79 24.85 -1.79
CA ARG A 4 19.12 25.09 -2.39
C ARG A 4 20.28 24.79 -1.40
N ASP A 5 19.98 24.69 -0.11
CA ASP A 5 20.96 24.50 0.97
C ASP A 5 20.89 23.11 1.63
N ARG A 6 20.29 22.08 0.99
CA ARG A 6 20.13 20.74 1.59
C ARG A 6 21.40 19.87 1.57
N ASP A 7 22.34 20.16 0.68
CA ASP A 7 23.58 19.37 0.54
C ASP A 7 24.81 20.03 1.18
N THR A 8 24.64 21.22 1.76
CA THR A 8 25.71 21.91 2.50
C THR A 8 26.04 21.16 3.78
N ALA A 9 27.32 20.86 4.01
CA ALA A 9 27.77 20.30 5.28
C ALA A 9 27.37 21.24 6.44
N LEU A 10 26.71 20.70 7.45
CA LEU A 10 26.37 21.46 8.65
C LEU A 10 27.65 21.78 9.44
N PRO A 11 27.75 22.95 10.09
CA PRO A 11 28.85 23.26 11.00
C PRO A 11 29.04 22.16 12.07
N ALA A 12 30.28 22.01 12.57
CA ALA A 12 30.61 20.96 13.54
C ALA A 12 29.84 21.03 14.87
N ARG A 13 29.21 22.16 15.18
CA ARG A 13 28.37 22.35 16.37
C ARG A 13 27.05 23.00 15.97
N VAL A 14 26.05 22.19 15.65
CA VAL A 14 24.68 22.65 15.43
C VAL A 14 23.78 22.02 16.49
N THR A 15 23.07 22.86 17.24
CA THR A 15 22.01 22.44 18.16
C THR A 15 20.66 22.67 17.51
N LEU A 16 19.81 21.64 17.49
CA LEU A 16 18.43 21.78 17.06
C LEU A 16 17.57 22.29 18.21
N GLN A 17 16.84 23.36 17.98
CA GLN A 17 15.70 23.72 18.81
C GLN A 17 14.42 23.37 18.03
N PRO A 18 13.84 22.17 18.23
CA PRO A 18 12.67 21.76 17.48
C PRO A 18 11.46 22.61 17.87
N ALA A 19 10.72 23.07 16.86
CA ALA A 19 9.39 23.63 17.09
C ALA A 19 8.48 22.57 17.73
N PRO A 20 7.47 22.97 18.53
CA PRO A 20 6.50 22.04 19.08
C PRO A 20 5.80 21.27 17.95
N ALA A 21 5.50 19.99 18.19
CA ALA A 21 4.81 19.16 17.21
C ALA A 21 3.46 19.80 16.83
N PRO A 22 3.15 19.93 15.53
CA PRO A 22 1.94 20.60 15.10
C PRO A 22 0.70 19.84 15.57
N ARG A 23 -0.39 20.59 15.79
CA ARG A 23 -1.71 20.03 16.02
C ARG A 23 -2.35 19.72 14.66
N GLY A 24 -2.89 18.50 14.50
CA GLY A 24 -3.51 18.05 13.24
C GLY A 24 -2.86 16.78 12.69
N TRP A 25 -2.99 16.55 11.39
CA TRP A 25 -2.35 15.43 10.70
C TRP A 25 -0.83 15.59 10.69
N VAL A 26 -0.10 14.57 11.14
CA VAL A 26 1.36 14.56 11.27
C VAL A 26 2.02 13.45 10.45
N ASN A 27 1.26 12.47 9.99
CA ASN A 27 1.71 11.46 9.04
C ASN A 27 0.55 11.06 8.13
N LEU A 28 0.85 10.85 6.85
CA LEU A 28 -0.05 10.27 5.88
C LEU A 28 0.75 9.27 5.04
N GLN A 29 0.26 8.04 4.96
CA GLN A 29 0.67 7.07 3.96
C GLN A 29 -0.40 7.06 2.86
N PRO A 30 -0.11 7.62 1.68
CA PRO A 30 -1.05 7.57 0.55
C PRO A 30 -1.37 6.13 0.17
N PRO A 31 -2.57 5.88 -0.39
CA PRO A 31 -2.94 4.56 -0.87
C PRO A 31 -2.05 4.11 -2.02
N ALA A 32 -1.87 2.80 -2.14
CA ALA A 32 -1.19 2.22 -3.30
C ALA A 32 -2.04 2.38 -4.57
N ILE A 33 -1.38 2.27 -5.73
CA ILE A 33 -2.08 2.17 -7.01
C ILE A 33 -3.02 0.96 -6.94
N THR A 34 -4.30 1.20 -7.24
CA THR A 34 -5.37 0.21 -7.05
C THR A 34 -6.06 -0.07 -8.39
N ALA A 35 -6.52 -1.31 -8.61
CA ALA A 35 -7.32 -1.63 -9.79
C ALA A 35 -8.75 -1.08 -9.66
N PRO A 36 -9.48 -0.82 -10.77
CA PRO A 36 -10.88 -0.46 -10.72
C PRO A 36 -11.70 -1.45 -9.89
N GLY A 37 -12.59 -0.93 -9.04
CA GLY A 37 -13.41 -1.72 -8.11
C GLY A 37 -12.67 -2.26 -6.87
N GLY A 38 -11.34 -2.13 -6.81
CA GLY A 38 -10.55 -2.59 -5.67
C GLY A 38 -10.72 -1.71 -4.43
N LEU A 39 -10.60 -2.30 -3.24
CA LEU A 39 -10.48 -1.55 -2.00
C LEU A 39 -9.06 -1.00 -1.84
N PHE A 40 -8.97 0.25 -1.39
CA PHE A 40 -7.70 0.86 -0.99
C PHE A 40 -7.77 1.28 0.47
N THR A 41 -6.60 1.34 1.09
CA THR A 41 -6.46 1.69 2.50
C THR A 41 -5.60 2.93 2.66
N VAL A 42 -6.05 3.82 3.54
CA VAL A 42 -5.35 5.05 3.92
C VAL A 42 -4.96 4.93 5.38
N THR A 43 -3.66 5.03 5.66
CA THR A 43 -3.15 5.05 7.03
C THR A 43 -2.65 6.44 7.33
N ALA A 44 -3.06 7.00 8.46
CA ALA A 44 -2.67 8.34 8.87
C ALA A 44 -2.49 8.42 10.39
N ARG A 45 -1.78 9.46 10.83
CA ARG A 45 -1.60 9.78 12.24
C ARG A 45 -1.85 11.25 12.50
N ALA A 46 -2.62 11.55 13.55
CA ALA A 46 -2.79 12.91 14.05
C ALA A 46 -2.15 13.10 15.43
N HIS A 47 -1.88 14.36 15.78
CA HIS A 47 -1.32 14.76 17.06
C HIS A 47 -2.10 15.95 17.65
N GLY A 48 -2.22 15.98 18.98
CA GLY A 48 -2.77 17.12 19.72
C GLY A 48 -4.29 17.32 19.60
N VAL A 49 -5.05 16.26 19.28
CA VAL A 49 -6.52 16.32 19.20
C VAL A 49 -7.11 15.19 20.06
N ALA A 50 -7.71 15.54 21.19
CA ALA A 50 -8.35 14.59 22.09
C ALA A 50 -9.71 14.14 21.54
N ASN A 51 -10.04 12.85 21.70
CA ASN A 51 -11.27 12.22 21.20
C ASN A 51 -11.54 12.54 19.72
N ALA A 52 -10.48 12.52 18.93
CA ALA A 52 -10.55 12.84 17.51
C ALA A 52 -11.26 11.73 16.73
N ARG A 53 -11.90 12.14 15.64
CA ARG A 53 -12.48 11.23 14.64
C ARG A 53 -11.92 11.59 13.27
N ALA A 54 -11.60 10.57 12.47
CA ALA A 54 -11.20 10.73 11.09
C ALA A 54 -12.36 10.36 10.16
N GLU A 55 -12.49 11.10 9.06
CA GLU A 55 -13.40 10.79 7.96
C GLU A 55 -12.63 10.80 6.64
N LEU A 56 -12.91 9.81 5.80
CA LEU A 56 -12.47 9.77 4.41
C LEU A 56 -13.63 10.19 3.53
N LEU A 57 -13.43 11.24 2.74
CA LEU A 57 -14.41 11.77 1.81
C LEU A 57 -14.00 11.44 0.38
N ASP A 58 -14.97 11.05 -0.44
CA ASP A 58 -14.77 10.88 -1.88
C ASP A 58 -14.62 12.23 -2.61
N PRO A 59 -14.27 12.24 -3.90
CA PRO A 59 -14.16 13.47 -4.68
C PRO A 59 -15.45 14.30 -4.77
N ALA A 60 -16.62 13.71 -4.46
CA ALA A 60 -17.90 14.40 -4.41
C ALA A 60 -18.21 14.97 -3.01
N GLY A 61 -17.33 14.77 -2.03
CA GLY A 61 -17.49 15.24 -0.65
C GLY A 61 -18.33 14.32 0.24
N MET A 62 -18.66 13.12 -0.22
CA MET A 62 -19.41 12.14 0.57
C MET A 62 -18.47 11.35 1.47
N VAL A 63 -18.86 11.16 2.74
CA VAL A 63 -18.09 10.35 3.69
C VAL A 63 -18.22 8.87 3.29
N VAL A 64 -17.12 8.25 2.88
CA VAL A 64 -17.06 6.83 2.51
C VAL A 64 -16.57 5.95 3.66
N ASP A 65 -15.84 6.54 4.61
CA ASP A 65 -15.40 5.84 5.81
C ASP A 65 -15.15 6.78 6.98
N ARG A 66 -15.25 6.24 8.20
CA ARG A 66 -14.97 6.96 9.44
C ARG A 66 -14.48 6.03 10.53
N ALA A 67 -13.54 6.51 11.32
CA ALA A 67 -13.02 5.77 12.46
C ALA A 67 -12.51 6.72 13.56
N PRO A 68 -12.60 6.32 14.85
CA PRO A 68 -11.87 6.99 15.90
C PRO A 68 -10.35 6.77 15.74
N LEU A 69 -9.55 7.69 16.28
CA LEU A 69 -8.11 7.50 16.37
C LEU A 69 -7.76 6.60 17.57
N ASP A 70 -6.71 5.80 17.44
CA ASP A 70 -6.17 5.02 18.56
C ASP A 70 -5.44 5.89 19.61
N ALA A 71 -4.94 5.27 20.68
CA ALA A 71 -4.24 5.98 21.76
C ALA A 71 -2.94 6.68 21.30
N GLN A 72 -2.35 6.25 20.18
CA GLN A 72 -1.16 6.84 19.57
C GLN A 72 -1.51 7.89 18.50
N GLY A 73 -2.79 8.07 18.21
CA GLY A 73 -3.32 8.97 17.19
C GLY A 73 -3.34 8.38 15.79
N ASN A 74 -3.15 7.07 15.62
CA ASN A 74 -3.23 6.42 14.30
C ASN A 74 -4.67 6.10 13.94
N VAL A 75 -4.92 6.05 12.64
CA VAL A 75 -6.18 5.61 12.07
C VAL A 75 -5.93 4.91 10.74
N GLN A 76 -6.81 3.98 10.42
CA GLN A 76 -6.88 3.30 9.14
C GLN A 76 -8.29 3.45 8.59
N LEU A 77 -8.41 3.97 7.37
CA LEU A 77 -9.67 4.13 6.65
C LEU A 77 -9.59 3.42 5.31
N GLN A 78 -10.74 3.01 4.78
CA GLN A 78 -10.84 2.28 3.52
C GLN A 78 -11.77 2.98 2.54
N GLY A 79 -11.43 2.94 1.27
CA GLY A 79 -12.29 3.40 0.18
C GLY A 79 -12.27 2.42 -0.99
N SER A 80 -13.14 2.66 -1.97
CA SER A 80 -13.19 1.87 -3.21
C SER A 80 -12.65 2.69 -4.38
N ALA A 81 -11.71 2.13 -5.12
CA ALA A 81 -11.26 2.67 -6.40
C ALA A 81 -12.39 2.53 -7.45
N ARG A 82 -12.69 3.62 -8.16
CA ARG A 82 -13.75 3.66 -9.19
C ARG A 82 -13.15 3.29 -10.55
N ASP A 83 -13.56 3.98 -11.60
CA ASP A 83 -13.00 3.79 -12.94
C ASP A 83 -11.51 4.14 -12.98
N ALA A 84 -10.83 3.63 -14.00
CA ALA A 84 -9.43 3.93 -14.24
C ALA A 84 -9.24 5.45 -14.41
N GLY A 85 -8.29 6.02 -13.67
CA GLY A 85 -8.09 7.45 -13.61
C GLY A 85 -7.37 7.90 -12.36
N ARG A 86 -7.32 9.21 -12.19
CA ARG A 86 -6.73 9.88 -11.04
C ARG A 86 -7.87 10.54 -10.27
N SER A 87 -7.91 10.32 -8.97
CA SER A 87 -8.93 10.90 -8.09
C SER A 87 -8.27 11.43 -6.83
N GLU A 88 -8.90 12.43 -6.22
CA GLU A 88 -8.43 13.07 -5.00
C GLU A 88 -9.51 12.91 -3.93
N PHE A 89 -9.26 12.03 -2.97
CA PHE A 89 -10.08 11.90 -1.77
C PHE A 89 -9.63 12.95 -0.75
N THR A 90 -10.45 13.23 0.26
CA THR A 90 -10.08 14.13 1.35
C THR A 90 -10.10 13.40 2.69
N LEU A 91 -8.99 13.46 3.43
CA LEU A 91 -8.92 12.99 4.81
C LEU A 91 -9.21 14.15 5.77
N ARG A 92 -10.32 14.08 6.51
CA ARG A 92 -10.77 15.12 7.43
C ARG A 92 -10.61 14.67 8.88
N LEU A 93 -10.01 15.53 9.72
CA LEU A 93 -9.88 15.35 11.15
C LEU A 93 -10.90 16.20 11.90
N LEU A 94 -11.70 15.57 12.75
CA LEU A 94 -12.69 16.23 13.58
C LEU A 94 -12.29 16.15 15.06
N ASP A 95 -12.58 17.20 15.82
CA ASP A 95 -12.48 17.19 17.27
C ASP A 95 -13.73 16.59 17.95
N ALA A 96 -13.72 16.54 19.29
CA ALA A 96 -14.82 16.03 20.10
C ALA A 96 -16.16 16.77 19.85
N ARG A 97 -16.12 18.02 19.36
CA ARG A 97 -17.29 18.84 19.05
C ARG A 97 -17.69 18.75 17.58
N GLN A 98 -17.11 17.83 16.81
CA GLN A 98 -17.30 17.67 15.36
C GLN A 98 -16.80 18.87 14.54
N HIS A 99 -15.92 19.72 15.08
CA HIS A 99 -15.29 20.77 14.29
C HIS A 99 -14.09 20.23 13.53
N THR A 100 -13.93 20.70 12.29
CA THR A 100 -12.78 20.33 11.46
C THR A 100 -11.51 20.99 12.01
N VAL A 101 -10.54 20.15 12.39
CA VAL A 101 -9.21 20.59 12.86
C VAL A 101 -8.22 20.67 11.72
N GLY A 102 -8.37 19.82 10.70
CA GLY A 102 -7.53 19.83 9.51
C GLY A 102 -8.00 18.84 8.45
N SER A 103 -7.61 19.10 7.21
CA SER A 103 -7.86 18.23 6.07
C SER A 103 -6.56 18.03 5.29
N VAL A 104 -6.39 16.87 4.65
CA VAL A 104 -5.27 16.59 3.74
C VAL A 104 -5.80 15.84 2.53
N PRO A 105 -5.35 16.18 1.30
CA PRO A 105 -5.70 15.42 0.11
C PRO A 105 -5.12 14.01 0.16
N VAL A 106 -5.88 13.03 -0.33
CA VAL A 106 -5.49 11.64 -0.44
C VAL A 106 -5.54 11.26 -1.92
N PRO A 107 -4.41 11.34 -2.63
CA PRO A 107 -4.35 11.01 -4.04
C PRO A 107 -4.52 9.50 -4.24
N LEU A 108 -5.47 9.11 -5.08
CA LEU A 108 -5.67 7.73 -5.51
C LEU A 108 -5.47 7.64 -7.02
N GLN A 109 -4.53 6.79 -7.42
CA GLN A 109 -4.38 6.41 -8.81
C GLN A 109 -5.00 5.03 -9.04
N THR A 110 -5.97 5.00 -9.95
CA THR A 110 -6.66 3.78 -10.37
C THR A 110 -6.19 3.40 -11.76
N VAL A 111 -5.55 2.25 -11.91
CA VAL A 111 -5.00 1.79 -13.19
C VAL A 111 -5.75 0.54 -13.62
N ALA A 112 -6.28 0.56 -14.86
CA ALA A 112 -6.90 -0.61 -15.45
C ALA A 112 -5.91 -1.79 -15.44
N GLN A 113 -6.32 -2.89 -14.84
CA GLN A 113 -5.56 -4.13 -14.84
C GLN A 113 -6.25 -5.14 -15.74
N PRO A 114 -5.50 -5.94 -16.51
CA PRO A 114 -6.07 -7.05 -17.26
C PRO A 114 -6.80 -8.00 -16.30
N ALA A 115 -7.98 -8.45 -16.71
CA ALA A 115 -8.78 -9.35 -15.90
C ALA A 115 -8.04 -10.68 -15.70
N PRO A 116 -7.93 -11.19 -14.45
CA PRO A 116 -7.26 -12.46 -14.19
C PRO A 116 -7.89 -13.62 -14.97
N ARG A 117 -7.04 -14.50 -15.49
CA ARG A 117 -7.45 -15.76 -16.12
C ARG A 117 -7.49 -16.86 -15.07
N VAL A 118 -8.67 -17.44 -14.88
CA VAL A 118 -8.97 -18.35 -13.77
C VAL A 118 -9.29 -19.73 -14.30
N LEU A 119 -8.59 -20.74 -13.78
CA LEU A 119 -8.92 -22.15 -13.99
C LEU A 119 -9.48 -22.73 -12.69
N MET A 120 -10.72 -23.22 -12.70
CA MET A 120 -11.38 -23.83 -11.55
C MET A 120 -11.56 -25.34 -11.80
N LEU A 121 -10.99 -26.17 -10.94
CA LEU A 121 -11.17 -27.62 -10.97
C LEU A 121 -11.90 -28.08 -9.71
N ALA A 122 -13.06 -28.67 -9.90
CA ALA A 122 -13.95 -29.14 -8.86
C ALA A 122 -14.11 -30.67 -8.92
N ALA A 123 -14.06 -31.32 -7.77
CA ALA A 123 -14.27 -32.76 -7.67
C ALA A 123 -15.74 -33.13 -7.66
N ALA A 124 -16.64 -32.17 -7.44
CA ALA A 124 -18.08 -32.30 -7.63
C ALA A 124 -18.72 -30.98 -8.03
N PRO A 125 -19.83 -31.00 -8.80
CA PRO A 125 -20.67 -29.81 -8.94
C PRO A 125 -21.26 -29.41 -7.58
N GLY A 126 -21.46 -28.11 -7.37
CA GLY A 126 -22.03 -27.59 -6.14
C GLY A 126 -22.45 -26.13 -6.25
N PRO A 127 -23.26 -25.63 -5.30
CA PRO A 127 -23.76 -24.26 -5.32
C PRO A 127 -22.62 -23.25 -5.33
N GLU A 128 -21.56 -23.47 -4.54
CA GLU A 128 -20.41 -22.56 -4.53
C GLU A 128 -19.82 -22.35 -5.92
N TRP A 129 -19.54 -23.43 -6.64
CA TRP A 129 -18.92 -23.34 -7.96
C TRP A 129 -19.83 -22.65 -8.98
N LYS A 130 -21.15 -22.81 -8.85
CA LYS A 130 -22.13 -22.07 -9.66
C LYS A 130 -22.05 -20.56 -9.40
N TYR A 131 -22.12 -20.15 -8.13
CA TYR A 131 -22.12 -18.73 -7.77
C TYR A 131 -20.76 -18.07 -8.00
N LEU A 132 -19.66 -18.80 -7.75
CA LEU A 132 -18.30 -18.30 -7.98
C LEU A 132 -18.05 -18.10 -9.47
N ARG A 133 -18.43 -19.08 -10.31
CA ARG A 133 -18.33 -18.93 -11.77
C ARG A 133 -19.15 -17.74 -12.25
N ARG A 134 -20.40 -17.63 -11.80
CA ARG A 134 -21.29 -16.52 -12.19
C ARG A 134 -20.69 -15.17 -11.81
N TRP A 135 -20.34 -14.98 -10.53
CA TRP A 135 -19.72 -13.73 -10.06
C TRP A 135 -18.45 -13.39 -10.84
N ALA A 136 -17.56 -14.35 -11.05
CA ALA A 136 -16.31 -14.13 -11.75
C ALA A 136 -16.55 -13.74 -13.23
N THR A 137 -17.53 -14.36 -13.91
CA THR A 137 -17.94 -13.95 -15.27
C THR A 137 -18.59 -12.56 -15.28
N ASP A 138 -19.49 -12.27 -14.34
CA ASP A 138 -20.21 -10.98 -14.24
C ASP A 138 -19.25 -9.81 -13.94
N THR A 139 -18.12 -10.08 -13.27
CA THR A 139 -17.04 -9.12 -12.97
C THR A 139 -15.97 -9.05 -14.07
N GLY A 140 -16.13 -9.78 -15.17
CA GLY A 140 -15.25 -9.73 -16.34
C GLY A 140 -14.00 -10.60 -16.26
N LEU A 141 -13.88 -11.49 -15.27
CA LEU A 141 -12.77 -12.45 -15.22
C LEU A 141 -12.93 -13.47 -16.34
N THR A 142 -11.79 -13.89 -16.91
CA THR A 142 -11.77 -14.97 -17.91
C THR A 142 -11.75 -16.30 -17.16
N VAL A 143 -12.91 -16.95 -17.03
CA VAL A 143 -13.08 -18.16 -16.22
C VAL A 143 -13.20 -19.39 -17.11
N GLN A 144 -12.45 -20.43 -16.76
CA GLN A 144 -12.69 -21.79 -17.22
C GLN A 144 -12.94 -22.69 -16.01
N MET A 145 -14.06 -23.41 -15.99
CA MET A 145 -14.47 -24.25 -14.86
C MET A 145 -14.83 -25.66 -15.32
N GLN A 146 -14.33 -26.66 -14.59
CA GLN A 146 -14.61 -28.08 -14.80
C GLN A 146 -14.99 -28.72 -13.47
N ALA A 147 -16.07 -29.51 -13.46
CA ALA A 147 -16.55 -30.22 -12.27
C ALA A 147 -16.82 -31.70 -12.57
N ASN A 148 -16.29 -32.60 -11.74
CA ASN A 148 -16.51 -34.04 -11.87
C ASN A 148 -17.87 -34.48 -11.34
N ALA A 149 -18.75 -34.95 -12.22
CA ALA A 149 -20.06 -35.48 -11.83
C ALA A 149 -20.04 -36.99 -11.52
N GLY A 150 -18.87 -37.64 -11.60
CA GLY A 150 -18.71 -39.08 -11.43
C GLY A 150 -18.91 -39.85 -12.74
N GLY A 151 -18.47 -41.12 -12.75
CA GLY A 151 -18.65 -42.00 -13.92
C GLY A 151 -17.96 -41.53 -15.21
N GLY A 152 -16.93 -40.68 -15.11
CA GLY A 152 -16.26 -40.07 -16.26
C GLY A 152 -16.97 -38.84 -16.84
N VAL A 153 -18.10 -38.42 -16.25
CA VAL A 153 -18.86 -37.25 -16.69
C VAL A 153 -18.25 -35.97 -16.12
N MET A 154 -18.03 -35.01 -17.01
CA MET A 154 -17.54 -33.67 -16.68
C MET A 154 -18.62 -32.63 -16.96
N LEU A 155 -18.85 -31.73 -16.01
CA LEU A 155 -19.74 -30.58 -16.16
C LEU A 155 -18.93 -29.29 -16.24
N GLY A 156 -19.46 -28.30 -16.96
CA GLY A 156 -18.80 -27.02 -17.18
C GLY A 156 -18.20 -26.93 -18.57
N ASP A 157 -17.02 -26.34 -18.67
CA ASP A 157 -16.32 -26.14 -19.94
C ASP A 157 -15.60 -27.42 -20.38
N ALA A 158 -15.13 -27.43 -21.64
CA ALA A 158 -14.39 -28.58 -22.18
C ALA A 158 -13.21 -28.96 -21.27
N PRO A 159 -12.99 -30.27 -20.99
CA PRO A 159 -11.88 -30.73 -20.17
C PRO A 159 -10.53 -30.25 -20.70
N VAL A 160 -9.63 -29.89 -19.79
CA VAL A 160 -8.30 -29.39 -20.15
C VAL A 160 -7.21 -30.12 -19.37
N ALA A 161 -6.23 -30.62 -20.11
CA ALA A 161 -5.03 -31.18 -19.50
C ALA A 161 -4.19 -30.10 -18.81
N LEU A 162 -3.75 -30.39 -17.58
CA LEU A 162 -2.78 -29.57 -16.86
C LEU A 162 -1.40 -29.70 -17.50
N THR A 163 -1.06 -28.75 -18.36
CA THR A 163 0.25 -28.63 -19.01
C THR A 163 0.99 -27.37 -18.55
N ALA A 164 2.31 -27.32 -18.73
CA ALA A 164 3.10 -26.13 -18.41
C ALA A 164 2.60 -24.88 -19.16
N ALA A 165 2.27 -25.02 -20.45
CA ALA A 165 1.73 -23.92 -21.26
C ALA A 165 0.39 -23.41 -20.72
N ARG A 166 -0.51 -24.32 -20.32
CA ARG A 166 -1.81 -23.92 -19.76
C ARG A 166 -1.64 -23.21 -18.41
N LEU A 167 -0.77 -23.71 -17.54
CA LEU A 167 -0.50 -23.08 -16.23
C LEU A 167 0.19 -21.72 -16.39
N ALA A 168 1.05 -21.54 -17.40
CA ALA A 168 1.63 -20.24 -17.75
C ALA A 168 0.57 -19.24 -18.25
N ALA A 169 -0.44 -19.74 -18.95
CA ALA A 169 -1.60 -18.95 -19.41
C ALA A 169 -2.71 -18.78 -18.35
N THR A 170 -2.46 -19.19 -17.11
CA THR A 170 -3.41 -19.11 -15.99
C THR A 170 -2.83 -18.22 -14.89
N ASP A 171 -3.64 -17.33 -14.33
CA ASP A 171 -3.22 -16.41 -13.27
C ASP A 171 -3.64 -16.93 -11.88
N VAL A 172 -4.80 -17.60 -11.80
CA VAL A 172 -5.29 -18.29 -10.59
C VAL A 172 -5.80 -19.69 -10.94
N LEU A 173 -5.28 -20.72 -10.27
CA LEU A 173 -5.82 -22.08 -10.24
C LEU A 173 -6.62 -22.27 -8.94
N VAL A 174 -7.91 -22.54 -9.04
CA VAL A 174 -8.78 -22.85 -7.90
C VAL A 174 -9.07 -24.35 -7.85
N LEU A 175 -8.85 -24.96 -6.70
CA LEU A 175 -9.08 -26.39 -6.44
C LEU A 175 -9.98 -26.55 -5.21
N ASP A 176 -10.83 -27.57 -5.16
CA ASP A 176 -11.35 -28.07 -3.87
C ASP A 176 -10.42 -29.10 -3.21
N GLU A 177 -10.70 -29.43 -1.95
CA GLU A 177 -9.88 -30.36 -1.16
C GLU A 177 -9.77 -31.76 -1.79
N ARG A 178 -10.82 -32.21 -2.48
CA ARG A 178 -10.87 -33.52 -3.14
C ARG A 178 -10.10 -33.49 -4.47
N SER A 179 -10.20 -32.41 -5.23
CA SER A 179 -9.44 -32.23 -6.48
C SER A 179 -7.96 -32.19 -6.19
N LEU A 180 -7.55 -31.47 -5.14
CA LEU A 180 -6.18 -31.45 -4.65
C LEU A 180 -5.66 -32.84 -4.29
N ALA A 181 -6.43 -33.62 -3.53
CA ALA A 181 -6.06 -34.99 -3.15
C ALA A 181 -5.95 -35.93 -4.37
N SER A 182 -6.75 -35.69 -5.41
CA SER A 182 -6.77 -36.48 -6.65
C SER A 182 -5.60 -36.20 -7.61
N LEU A 183 -4.83 -35.13 -7.41
CA LEU A 183 -3.71 -34.78 -8.29
C LEU A 183 -2.66 -35.89 -8.30
N GLY A 184 -2.21 -36.30 -9.48
CA GLY A 184 -1.07 -37.21 -9.65
C GLY A 184 0.29 -36.53 -9.40
N THR A 185 1.35 -37.32 -9.21
CA THR A 185 2.70 -36.80 -8.91
C THR A 185 3.24 -35.83 -9.98
N SER A 186 2.99 -36.11 -11.26
CA SER A 186 3.39 -35.24 -12.37
C SER A 186 2.67 -33.88 -12.34
N GLN A 187 1.35 -33.89 -12.11
CA GLN A 187 0.54 -32.68 -11.99
C GLN A 187 0.97 -31.84 -10.78
N ARG A 188 1.25 -32.48 -9.64
CA ARG A 188 1.75 -31.78 -8.43
C ARG A 188 3.07 -31.07 -8.70
N SER A 189 3.99 -31.72 -9.42
CA SER A 189 5.29 -31.12 -9.82
C SER A 189 5.11 -29.96 -10.80
N LEU A 190 4.24 -30.10 -11.80
CA LEU A 190 3.91 -29.03 -12.75
C LEU A 190 3.32 -27.80 -12.05
N ILE A 191 2.37 -28.00 -11.13
CA ILE A 191 1.78 -26.91 -10.34
C ILE A 191 2.82 -26.28 -9.42
N GLN A 192 3.70 -27.06 -8.79
CA GLN A 192 4.77 -26.54 -7.95
C GLN A 192 5.76 -25.68 -8.75
N GLN A 193 6.11 -26.07 -9.97
CA GLN A 193 6.92 -25.26 -10.86
C GLN A 193 6.19 -23.98 -11.29
N ALA A 194 4.93 -24.09 -11.71
CA ALA A 194 4.12 -22.95 -12.10
C ALA A 194 3.92 -21.95 -10.94
N LEU A 195 3.76 -22.43 -9.71
CA LEU A 195 3.77 -21.61 -8.48
C LEU A 195 5.05 -20.78 -8.41
N ARG A 196 6.22 -21.41 -8.53
CA ARG A 196 7.51 -20.67 -8.54
C ARG A 196 7.58 -19.62 -9.64
N ASP A 197 6.96 -19.90 -10.79
CA ASP A 197 6.94 -19.02 -11.96
C ASP A 197 5.89 -17.90 -11.88
N GLY A 198 4.99 -17.90 -10.89
CA GLY A 198 4.03 -16.81 -10.65
C GLY A 198 2.57 -17.21 -10.52
N LEU A 199 2.21 -18.50 -10.70
CA LEU A 199 0.82 -18.95 -10.59
C LEU A 199 0.28 -18.71 -9.17
N GLY A 200 -0.94 -18.20 -9.07
CA GLY A 200 -1.74 -18.26 -7.84
C GLY A 200 -2.45 -19.60 -7.72
N VAL A 201 -2.34 -20.29 -6.60
CA VAL A 201 -3.10 -21.51 -6.32
C VAL A 201 -3.96 -21.30 -5.08
N LEU A 202 -5.28 -21.35 -5.25
CA LEU A 202 -6.27 -21.26 -4.19
C LEU A 202 -6.92 -22.63 -3.97
N VAL A 203 -6.76 -23.19 -2.78
CA VAL A 203 -7.49 -24.37 -2.35
C VAL A 203 -8.68 -23.92 -1.50
N ARG A 204 -9.89 -24.21 -1.94
CA ARG A 204 -11.13 -23.95 -1.22
C ARG A 204 -11.58 -25.22 -0.52
N SER A 205 -11.67 -25.20 0.81
CA SER A 205 -12.12 -26.37 1.58
C SER A 205 -13.63 -26.30 1.78
N GLY A 206 -14.37 -27.08 0.99
CA GLY A 206 -15.81 -27.28 1.18
C GLY A 206 -16.13 -28.42 2.15
N GLY A 207 -15.13 -29.25 2.47
CA GLY A 207 -15.22 -30.38 3.38
C GLY A 207 -13.94 -30.54 4.23
N PRO A 208 -13.84 -31.63 5.01
CA PRO A 208 -12.67 -31.90 5.81
C PRO A 208 -11.43 -32.18 4.95
N LEU A 209 -10.29 -31.61 5.32
CA LEU A 209 -9.00 -31.85 4.67
C LEU A 209 -8.48 -33.26 4.98
N SER A 210 -8.22 -34.04 3.93
CA SER A 210 -7.57 -35.35 4.04
C SER A 210 -6.06 -35.22 4.31
N ASP A 211 -5.43 -36.29 4.80
CA ASP A 211 -3.98 -36.32 5.00
C ASP A 211 -3.21 -36.13 3.69
N SER A 212 -3.72 -36.69 2.60
CA SER A 212 -3.12 -36.50 1.27
C SER A 212 -3.16 -35.03 0.86
N ALA A 213 -4.30 -34.34 1.04
CA ALA A 213 -4.42 -32.92 0.76
C ALA A 213 -3.45 -32.09 1.62
N ARG A 214 -3.34 -32.39 2.92
CA ARG A 214 -2.39 -31.75 3.83
C ARG A 214 -0.94 -31.95 3.38
N GLN A 215 -0.59 -33.16 2.95
CA GLN A 215 0.75 -33.48 2.47
C GLN A 215 1.10 -32.73 1.17
N VAL A 216 0.14 -32.61 0.23
CA VAL A 216 0.34 -31.83 -1.01
C VAL A 216 0.56 -30.36 -0.69
N LEU A 217 -0.29 -29.76 0.14
CA LEU A 217 -0.14 -28.37 0.57
C LEU A 217 1.20 -28.13 1.28
N SER A 218 1.60 -29.04 2.18
CA SER A 218 2.89 -28.98 2.85
C SER A 218 4.06 -29.07 1.85
N GLY A 219 3.95 -29.92 0.82
CA GLY A 219 4.94 -30.02 -0.26
C GLY A 219 5.05 -28.75 -1.12
N TRP A 220 3.98 -27.97 -1.22
CA TRP A 220 3.98 -26.63 -1.81
C TRP A 220 4.38 -25.53 -0.82
N GLY A 221 4.74 -25.88 0.42
CA GLY A 221 5.20 -24.95 1.46
C GLY A 221 4.10 -24.45 2.39
N LEU A 222 2.84 -24.86 2.21
CA LEU A 222 1.71 -24.47 3.05
C LEU A 222 1.37 -25.58 4.05
N ALA A 223 2.02 -25.58 5.21
CA ALA A 223 1.77 -26.59 6.24
C ALA A 223 0.48 -26.27 7.01
N ILE A 224 -0.55 -27.12 6.85
CA ILE A 224 -1.87 -26.95 7.47
C ILE A 224 -1.99 -27.82 8.72
N ARG A 225 -2.59 -27.26 9.77
CA ARG A 225 -3.04 -27.96 10.99
C ARG A 225 -4.57 -27.89 11.07
N GLY A 226 -5.18 -28.95 11.60
CA GLY A 226 -6.64 -29.05 11.72
C GLY A 226 -7.34 -29.25 10.36
N GLY A 227 -8.53 -28.67 10.22
CA GLY A 227 -9.33 -28.72 9.01
C GLY A 227 -10.26 -29.93 8.93
N THR A 228 -10.63 -30.54 10.06
CA THR A 228 -11.55 -31.68 10.11
C THR A 228 -12.88 -31.33 10.76
N ARG A 229 -12.96 -30.23 11.51
CA ARG A 229 -14.17 -29.79 12.19
C ARG A 229 -14.71 -28.53 11.55
N ALA A 230 -16.02 -28.51 11.32
CA ALA A 230 -16.75 -27.32 10.96
C ALA A 230 -16.96 -26.41 12.18
N ALA A 231 -16.95 -25.11 11.95
CA ALA A 231 -17.15 -24.06 12.93
C ALA A 231 -17.89 -22.88 12.29
N PRO A 232 -18.69 -22.13 13.06
CA PRO A 232 -19.33 -20.93 12.54
C PRO A 232 -18.29 -19.85 12.21
N LEU A 233 -18.55 -19.12 11.13
CA LEU A 233 -17.81 -17.95 10.68
C LEU A 233 -18.76 -16.76 10.61
N ILE A 234 -18.48 -15.74 11.40
CA ILE A 234 -19.19 -14.46 11.36
C ILE A 234 -18.26 -13.47 10.66
N LEU A 235 -18.71 -12.93 9.53
CA LEU A 235 -17.98 -11.89 8.81
C LEU A 235 -18.04 -10.56 9.56
N PRO A 236 -17.07 -9.65 9.37
CA PRO A 236 -17.13 -8.30 9.92
C PRO A 236 -18.46 -7.61 9.60
N ALA A 237 -18.98 -6.87 10.56
CA ALA A 237 -20.23 -6.12 10.40
C ALA A 237 -20.13 -5.09 9.26
N ASP A 238 -21.28 -4.73 8.69
CA ASP A 238 -21.35 -3.60 7.77
C ASP A 238 -20.93 -2.31 8.50
N PRO A 239 -20.20 -1.40 7.82
CA PRO A 239 -20.20 -0.01 8.24
C PRO A 239 -21.63 0.54 8.22
N GLU A 240 -21.86 1.71 8.84
CA GLU A 240 -23.17 2.39 8.82
C GLU A 240 -23.75 2.40 7.39
N SER A 241 -25.06 2.17 7.24
CA SER A 241 -25.71 1.98 5.92
C SER A 241 -25.45 3.11 4.92
N THR A 242 -25.34 4.35 5.41
CA THR A 242 -24.98 5.53 4.62
C THR A 242 -23.56 5.45 4.05
N LEU A 243 -22.60 4.95 4.84
CA LEU A 243 -21.21 4.76 4.42
C LEU A 243 -21.11 3.62 3.40
N LEU A 244 -21.84 2.54 3.64
CA LEU A 244 -21.95 1.40 2.73
C LEU A 244 -22.46 1.85 1.35
N GLN A 245 -23.51 2.68 1.31
CA GLN A 245 -24.04 3.24 0.06
C GLN A 245 -23.02 4.16 -0.64
N ALA A 246 -22.33 5.03 0.11
CA ALA A 246 -21.27 5.86 -0.43
C ALA A 246 -20.12 5.04 -1.04
N ARG A 247 -19.70 3.94 -0.38
CA ARG A 247 -18.70 3.00 -0.93
C ARG A 247 -19.19 2.27 -2.17
N ARG A 248 -20.44 1.83 -2.22
CA ARG A 248 -20.98 1.14 -3.41
C ARG A 248 -21.17 2.07 -4.61
N GLY A 249 -21.43 3.35 -4.35
CA GLY A 249 -21.68 4.35 -5.40
C GLY A 249 -23.11 4.29 -5.90
N PRO A 250 -23.45 5.06 -6.95
CA PRO A 250 -24.80 5.06 -7.49
C PRO A 250 -25.17 3.66 -7.98
N ALA A 251 -26.39 3.22 -7.64
CA ALA A 251 -26.91 1.97 -8.16
C ALA A 251 -26.92 2.04 -9.69
N ARG A 252 -26.48 0.96 -10.35
CA ARG A 252 -26.63 0.86 -11.81
C ARG A 252 -28.13 0.96 -12.11
N PRO A 253 -28.57 1.92 -12.94
CA PRO A 253 -29.98 1.99 -13.30
C PRO A 253 -30.35 0.67 -13.97
N ALA A 254 -31.24 -0.11 -13.36
CA ALA A 254 -31.80 -1.25 -14.06
C ALA A 254 -32.67 -0.69 -15.19
N THR A 255 -32.56 -1.26 -16.39
CA THR A 255 -33.28 -0.80 -17.58
C THR A 255 -34.80 -0.82 -17.39
N ASP A 256 -35.31 -1.62 -16.43
CA ASP A 256 -36.72 -1.76 -16.07
C ASP A 256 -36.91 -1.87 -14.53
N SER A 257 -36.29 -0.98 -13.74
CA SER A 257 -36.53 -1.00 -12.29
C SER A 257 -37.90 -0.44 -11.93
N THR A 258 -38.54 -1.03 -10.92
CA THR A 258 -39.73 -0.47 -10.26
C THR A 258 -39.35 -0.05 -8.84
N ALA A 259 -40.12 0.86 -8.23
CA ALA A 259 -39.89 1.27 -6.85
C ALA A 259 -39.83 0.07 -5.87
N TYR A 260 -40.64 -0.97 -6.10
CA TYR A 260 -40.60 -2.20 -5.31
C TYR A 260 -39.31 -3.00 -5.50
N ILE A 261 -38.76 -3.03 -6.72
CA ILE A 261 -37.47 -3.67 -6.99
C ILE A 261 -36.34 -2.91 -6.29
N ASP A 262 -36.35 -1.57 -6.36
CA ASP A 262 -35.35 -0.73 -5.71
C ASP A 262 -35.42 -0.86 -4.18
N GLU A 263 -36.63 -0.89 -3.61
CA GLU A 263 -36.84 -1.07 -2.16
C GLU A 263 -36.40 -2.47 -1.71
N ALA A 264 -36.77 -3.53 -2.43
CA ALA A 264 -36.33 -4.89 -2.13
C ALA A 264 -34.80 -5.05 -2.26
N HIS A 265 -34.21 -4.39 -3.25
CA HIS A 265 -32.76 -4.38 -3.44
C HIS A 265 -32.08 -3.66 -2.27
N ALA A 266 -32.55 -2.47 -1.88
CA ALA A 266 -32.02 -1.74 -0.72
C ALA A 266 -32.18 -2.52 0.59
N ALA A 267 -33.35 -3.11 0.83
CA ALA A 267 -33.62 -3.92 2.01
C ALA A 267 -32.68 -5.13 2.11
N SER A 268 -32.51 -5.88 1.01
CA SER A 268 -31.60 -7.04 0.95
C SER A 268 -30.17 -6.64 1.28
N HIS A 269 -29.72 -5.52 0.74
CA HIS A 269 -28.37 -4.97 0.91
C HIS A 269 -28.08 -4.38 2.30
N SER A 270 -29.12 -4.21 3.12
CA SER A 270 -29.05 -3.78 4.54
C SER A 270 -29.32 -4.93 5.51
N SER A 271 -29.67 -6.12 5.01
CA SER A 271 -29.97 -7.29 5.83
C SER A 271 -28.71 -7.84 6.51
N VAL A 272 -28.84 -8.38 7.71
CA VAL A 272 -27.70 -8.96 8.44
C VAL A 272 -27.16 -10.18 7.66
N PRO A 273 -25.86 -10.24 7.31
CA PRO A 273 -25.29 -11.40 6.64
C PRO A 273 -25.49 -12.68 7.46
N PRO A 274 -25.81 -13.82 6.81
CA PRO A 274 -25.91 -15.09 7.52
C PRO A 274 -24.56 -15.52 8.10
N THR A 275 -24.59 -16.21 9.23
CA THR A 275 -23.43 -16.94 9.74
C THR A 275 -23.05 -18.03 8.74
N LEU A 276 -21.81 -17.96 8.25
CA LEU A 276 -21.21 -18.94 7.36
C LEU A 276 -20.61 -20.10 8.14
N GLU A 277 -20.21 -21.14 7.44
CA GLU A 277 -19.47 -22.28 7.94
C GLU A 277 -18.02 -22.25 7.40
N ARG A 278 -17.08 -22.52 8.32
CA ARG A 278 -15.67 -22.72 7.99
C ARG A 278 -15.13 -24.00 8.61
N PHE A 279 -14.06 -24.54 8.06
CA PHE A 279 -13.28 -25.60 8.69
C PHE A 279 -12.15 -25.03 9.56
N ASP A 280 -11.79 -25.71 10.65
CA ASP A 280 -10.76 -25.32 11.62
C ASP A 280 -9.31 -25.51 11.10
N ALA A 281 -9.08 -25.15 9.84
CA ALA A 281 -7.77 -25.22 9.20
C ALA A 281 -6.97 -23.94 9.49
N SER A 282 -5.73 -24.11 9.96
CA SER A 282 -4.79 -23.02 10.22
C SER A 282 -3.42 -23.32 9.62
N ALA A 283 -2.69 -22.29 9.22
CA ALA A 283 -1.37 -22.41 8.63
C ALA A 283 -0.38 -21.48 9.36
N ALA A 284 0.75 -22.03 9.80
CA ALA A 284 1.78 -21.22 10.47
C ALA A 284 2.63 -20.46 9.43
N GLY A 285 3.06 -19.24 9.77
CA GLY A 285 3.90 -18.42 8.88
C GLY A 285 3.18 -18.01 7.59
N THR A 286 1.87 -17.76 7.68
CA THR A 286 1.03 -17.31 6.57
C THR A 286 0.43 -15.94 6.88
N GLU A 287 0.10 -15.22 5.82
CA GLU A 287 -0.72 -14.02 5.90
C GLU A 287 -2.19 -14.40 5.80
N ALA A 288 -3.06 -13.68 6.51
CA ALA A 288 -4.49 -13.95 6.53
C ALA A 288 -5.12 -13.61 5.17
N LEU A 289 -5.95 -14.51 4.63
CA LEU A 289 -6.74 -14.20 3.44
C LEU A 289 -7.89 -13.24 3.76
N LEU A 290 -8.56 -13.49 4.88
CA LEU A 290 -9.70 -12.74 5.36
C LEU A 290 -9.61 -12.62 6.89
N GLN A 291 -10.43 -11.74 7.47
CA GLN A 291 -10.59 -11.63 8.91
C GLN A 291 -12.05 -11.88 9.29
N ASP A 292 -12.30 -12.54 10.42
CA ASP A 292 -13.64 -12.67 10.98
C ASP A 292 -14.03 -11.40 11.77
N ALA A 293 -15.26 -11.36 12.29
CA ALA A 293 -15.78 -10.23 13.06
C ALA A 293 -14.96 -9.90 14.33
N LYS A 294 -14.10 -10.81 14.80
CA LYS A 294 -13.22 -10.61 15.96
C LYS A 294 -11.77 -10.28 15.54
N GLY A 295 -11.54 -10.03 14.25
CA GLY A 295 -10.21 -9.79 13.68
C GLY A 295 -9.33 -11.04 13.63
N GLN A 296 -9.89 -12.25 13.82
CA GLN A 296 -9.11 -13.47 13.71
C GLN A 296 -8.93 -13.86 12.24
N PRO A 297 -7.77 -14.40 11.87
CA PRO A 297 -7.50 -14.80 10.48
C PRO A 297 -8.42 -15.93 10.05
N VAL A 298 -8.93 -15.84 8.82
CA VAL A 298 -9.74 -16.86 8.15
C VAL A 298 -8.98 -17.31 6.91
N GLY A 299 -8.54 -18.56 6.92
CA GLY A 299 -7.63 -19.08 5.91
C GLY A 299 -6.25 -18.41 5.96
N GLY A 300 -5.41 -18.77 5.01
CA GLY A 300 -4.06 -18.20 4.95
C GLY A 300 -3.39 -18.44 3.62
N TRP A 301 -2.47 -17.56 3.28
CA TRP A 301 -1.66 -17.66 2.07
C TRP A 301 -0.19 -17.37 2.35
N ARG A 302 0.66 -17.82 1.43
CA ARG A 302 2.09 -17.49 1.44
C ARG A 302 2.64 -17.40 0.02
N SER A 303 3.73 -16.66 -0.13
CA SER A 303 4.51 -16.62 -1.37
C SER A 303 5.35 -17.90 -1.53
N VAL A 304 5.42 -18.40 -2.77
CA VAL A 304 6.26 -19.53 -3.20
C VAL A 304 6.89 -19.16 -4.55
N GLY A 305 8.18 -18.80 -4.54
CA GLY A 305 8.80 -18.15 -5.70
C GLY A 305 8.09 -16.83 -6.02
N ARG A 306 7.63 -16.65 -7.27
CA ARG A 306 6.83 -15.48 -7.67
C ARG A 306 5.32 -15.66 -7.47
N GLY A 307 4.85 -16.87 -7.21
CA GLY A 307 3.43 -17.18 -7.05
C GLY A 307 3.01 -17.23 -5.59
N ARG A 308 1.74 -17.59 -5.38
CA ARG A 308 1.13 -17.65 -4.05
C ARG A 308 0.30 -18.92 -3.92
N VAL A 309 0.40 -19.57 -2.77
CA VAL A 309 -0.45 -20.72 -2.41
C VAL A 309 -1.31 -20.34 -1.22
N ALA A 310 -2.61 -20.63 -1.31
CA ALA A 310 -3.62 -20.17 -0.38
C ALA A 310 -4.61 -21.28 -0.04
N LEU A 311 -5.11 -21.28 1.20
CA LEU A 311 -6.21 -22.13 1.65
C LEU A 311 -7.33 -21.23 2.19
N LEU A 312 -8.52 -21.32 1.58
CA LEU A 312 -9.74 -20.68 2.05
C LEU A 312 -10.69 -21.76 2.60
N PRO A 313 -10.81 -21.92 3.94
CA PRO A 313 -11.59 -23.00 4.52
C PRO A 313 -13.06 -22.63 4.72
N ILE A 314 -13.71 -21.99 3.74
CA ILE A 314 -15.14 -21.60 3.81
C ILE A 314 -15.97 -22.52 2.92
N SER A 315 -17.01 -23.15 3.49
CA SER A 315 -17.79 -24.19 2.83
C SER A 315 -19.09 -23.69 2.17
N ASP A 316 -19.61 -22.55 2.58
CA ASP A 316 -20.97 -22.12 2.20
C ASP A 316 -21.11 -20.62 1.89
N SER A 317 -20.07 -19.97 1.34
CA SER A 317 -20.11 -18.53 1.05
C SER A 317 -21.24 -18.14 0.08
N TYR A 318 -21.72 -19.07 -0.76
CA TYR A 318 -22.91 -18.89 -1.59
C TYR A 318 -24.18 -18.49 -0.82
N ARG A 319 -24.27 -18.77 0.49
CA ARG A 319 -25.39 -18.35 1.33
C ARG A 319 -25.52 -16.84 1.43
N LEU A 320 -24.42 -16.09 1.23
CA LEU A 320 -24.48 -14.62 1.10
C LEU A 320 -25.35 -14.22 -0.08
N VAL A 321 -25.14 -14.83 -1.25
CA VAL A 321 -25.96 -14.57 -2.44
C VAL A 321 -27.42 -14.97 -2.22
N LEU A 322 -27.66 -16.12 -1.58
CA LEU A 322 -29.03 -16.57 -1.26
C LEU A 322 -29.75 -15.65 -0.27
N ALA A 323 -29.00 -14.94 0.58
CA ALA A 323 -29.52 -13.94 1.50
C ALA A 323 -29.65 -12.54 0.87
N GLY A 324 -29.40 -12.38 -0.43
CA GLY A 324 -29.42 -11.08 -1.11
C GLY A 324 -28.24 -10.18 -0.74
N ARG A 325 -27.14 -10.78 -0.25
CA ARG A 325 -25.87 -10.13 0.08
C ARG A 325 -24.77 -10.49 -0.94
N ASP A 326 -25.09 -10.36 -2.22
CA ASP A 326 -24.15 -10.55 -3.32
C ASP A 326 -23.00 -9.54 -3.29
N ASP A 327 -23.23 -8.36 -2.69
CA ASP A 327 -22.19 -7.39 -2.35
C ASP A 327 -21.08 -8.00 -1.48
N ARG A 328 -21.43 -8.72 -0.40
CA ARG A 328 -20.46 -9.34 0.51
C ARG A 328 -19.80 -10.55 -0.11
N TYR A 329 -20.54 -11.27 -0.95
CA TYR A 329 -19.97 -12.34 -1.77
C TYR A 329 -18.87 -11.78 -2.68
N ALA A 330 -19.16 -10.67 -3.37
CA ALA A 330 -18.23 -10.03 -4.28
C ALA A 330 -17.01 -9.46 -3.56
N GLU A 331 -17.20 -8.81 -2.41
CA GLU A 331 -16.09 -8.31 -1.58
C GLU A 331 -15.18 -9.45 -1.11
N LEU A 332 -15.76 -10.55 -0.59
CA LEU A 332 -15.00 -11.72 -0.13
C LEU A 332 -14.15 -12.32 -1.24
N TRP A 333 -14.75 -12.58 -2.40
CA TRP A 333 -14.02 -13.23 -3.49
C TRP A 333 -13.07 -12.29 -4.22
N SER A 334 -13.40 -11.00 -4.37
CA SER A 334 -12.45 -10.00 -4.91
C SER A 334 -11.24 -9.84 -4.01
N SER A 335 -11.40 -9.79 -2.69
CA SER A 335 -10.28 -9.66 -1.75
C SER A 335 -9.39 -10.91 -1.77
N VAL A 336 -9.97 -12.11 -1.88
CA VAL A 336 -9.20 -13.36 -1.99
C VAL A 336 -8.45 -13.41 -3.33
N PHE A 337 -9.12 -13.10 -4.44
CA PHE A 337 -8.49 -13.14 -5.76
C PHE A 337 -7.40 -12.08 -5.91
N ALA A 338 -7.59 -10.87 -5.39
CA ALA A 338 -6.58 -9.82 -5.39
C ALA A 338 -5.30 -10.24 -4.62
N GLN A 339 -5.45 -11.05 -3.57
CA GLN A 339 -4.31 -11.59 -2.83
C GLN A 339 -3.66 -12.78 -3.51
N VAL A 340 -4.38 -13.61 -4.23
CA VAL A 340 -3.82 -14.87 -4.78
C VAL A 340 -3.36 -14.74 -6.23
N ALA A 341 -3.95 -13.84 -7.02
CA ALA A 341 -3.65 -13.68 -8.43
C ALA A 341 -2.16 -13.44 -8.71
N ARG A 342 -1.70 -14.00 -9.84
CA ARG A 342 -0.37 -13.75 -10.40
C ARG A 342 -0.11 -12.25 -10.42
N ALA A 343 0.96 -11.83 -9.74
CA ALA A 343 1.38 -10.44 -9.76
C ALA A 343 1.70 -10.04 -11.20
N LEU A 344 1.08 -8.95 -11.67
CA LEU A 344 1.45 -8.35 -12.94
C LEU A 344 2.91 -7.89 -12.85
N PRO A 345 3.67 -7.96 -13.97
CA PRO A 345 4.99 -7.35 -14.01
C PRO A 345 4.85 -5.90 -13.57
N ALA A 346 5.59 -5.49 -12.54
CA ALA A 346 5.69 -4.08 -12.22
C ALA A 346 6.26 -3.41 -13.48
N ALA A 347 5.51 -2.48 -14.07
CA ALA A 347 6.07 -1.62 -15.09
C ALA A 347 7.34 -0.99 -14.49
N VAL A 348 8.42 -0.92 -15.26
CA VAL A 348 9.63 -0.19 -14.84
C VAL A 348 9.19 1.25 -14.62
N ALA A 349 8.93 1.58 -13.36
CA ALA A 349 8.38 2.84 -12.93
C ALA A 349 9.51 3.65 -12.31
N ALA A 350 9.56 4.93 -12.63
CA ALA A 350 10.42 5.86 -11.93
C ALA A 350 10.09 5.84 -10.43
N ARG A 351 11.13 5.90 -9.61
CA ARG A 351 11.01 5.91 -8.16
C ARG A 351 11.01 7.36 -7.67
N MET A 352 9.91 7.76 -7.02
CA MET A 352 9.87 8.99 -6.22
C MET A 352 10.50 8.73 -4.86
N GLU A 353 11.50 9.53 -4.46
CA GLU A 353 12.15 9.35 -3.15
C GLU A 353 11.31 9.88 -1.99
N ALA A 354 10.43 10.85 -2.25
CA ALA A 354 9.52 11.39 -1.25
C ALA A 354 8.13 10.74 -1.36
N THR A 355 7.64 10.21 -0.24
CA THR A 355 6.25 9.68 -0.14
C THR A 355 5.21 10.79 -0.27
N THR A 356 5.53 11.99 0.20
CA THR A 356 4.71 13.21 0.15
C THR A 356 5.57 14.36 -0.41
N PRO A 357 5.72 14.47 -1.74
CA PRO A 357 6.46 15.57 -2.35
C PRO A 357 5.64 16.87 -2.28
N TRP A 358 6.31 18.00 -2.07
CA TRP A 358 5.67 19.30 -1.86
C TRP A 358 5.97 20.28 -2.99
N SER A 359 4.98 21.09 -3.37
CA SER A 359 5.19 22.20 -4.31
C SER A 359 6.12 23.24 -3.68
N GLY A 360 7.01 23.81 -4.49
CA GLY A 360 8.05 24.75 -4.05
C GLY A 360 9.28 24.07 -3.43
N GLU A 361 9.29 22.74 -3.29
CA GLU A 361 10.46 21.98 -2.82
C GLU A 361 11.07 21.12 -3.92
N ARG A 362 12.39 20.90 -3.82
CA ARG A 362 13.10 19.94 -4.66
C ARG A 362 12.69 18.51 -4.27
N MET A 363 12.35 17.70 -5.26
CA MET A 363 12.24 16.24 -5.14
C MET A 363 13.24 15.53 -6.05
N ALA A 364 13.57 14.29 -5.72
CA ALA A 364 14.39 13.43 -6.56
C ALA A 364 13.52 12.34 -7.21
N ILE A 365 13.69 12.18 -8.51
CA ILE A 365 13.04 11.15 -9.33
C ILE A 365 14.14 10.27 -9.90
N CYS A 366 14.16 9.00 -9.51
CA CYS A 366 15.20 8.04 -9.87
C CYS A 366 14.68 6.95 -10.80
N GLN A 367 15.61 6.16 -11.34
CA GLN A 367 15.34 5.09 -12.32
C GLN A 367 14.70 5.63 -13.60
N ILE A 368 15.14 6.82 -14.04
CA ILE A 368 14.60 7.46 -15.23
C ILE A 368 15.45 7.23 -16.49
N THR A 369 14.80 7.22 -17.64
CA THR A 369 15.47 7.16 -18.96
C THR A 369 15.91 8.55 -19.42
N ASP A 370 16.86 8.59 -20.37
CA ASP A 370 17.25 9.85 -21.01
C ASP A 370 16.05 10.52 -21.69
N GLY A 371 15.98 11.84 -21.61
CA GLY A 371 14.88 12.61 -22.19
C GLY A 371 13.54 12.49 -21.44
N ALA A 372 13.53 11.98 -20.20
CA ALA A 372 12.34 11.96 -19.37
C ALA A 372 11.79 13.39 -19.15
N GLN A 373 10.49 13.56 -19.28
CA GLN A 373 9.81 14.86 -19.17
C GLN A 373 8.73 14.80 -18.11
N VAL A 374 8.57 15.87 -17.33
CA VAL A 374 7.47 16.03 -16.38
C VAL A 374 6.56 17.14 -16.85
N THR A 375 5.28 16.85 -17.04
CA THR A 375 4.22 17.83 -17.30
C THR A 375 3.45 18.12 -16.02
N ASP A 376 3.33 19.41 -15.67
CA ASP A 376 2.59 19.89 -14.52
C ASP A 376 1.07 20.01 -14.80
N PRO A 377 0.22 20.23 -13.77
CA PRO A 377 -1.22 20.39 -13.95
C PRO A 377 -1.62 21.56 -14.88
N GLN A 378 -0.75 22.55 -15.05
CA GLN A 378 -0.96 23.71 -15.92
C GLN A 378 -0.55 23.42 -17.38
N GLY A 379 0.01 22.24 -17.66
CA GLY A 379 0.47 21.83 -18.98
C GLY A 379 1.89 22.28 -19.32
N SER A 380 2.62 22.86 -18.39
CA SER A 380 4.04 23.20 -18.58
C SER A 380 4.90 21.96 -18.40
N THR A 381 5.87 21.78 -19.31
CA THR A 381 6.70 20.58 -19.38
C THR A 381 8.16 20.91 -19.09
N VAL A 382 8.79 20.11 -18.23
CA VAL A 382 10.19 20.23 -17.84
C VAL A 382 10.93 18.94 -18.18
N THR A 383 12.00 19.03 -18.96
CA THR A 383 12.90 17.91 -19.23
C THR A 383 13.82 17.68 -18.04
N LEU A 384 13.82 16.47 -17.49
CA LEU A 384 14.63 16.09 -16.37
C LEU A 384 16.09 15.87 -16.79
N GLN A 385 17.01 16.47 -16.03
CA GLN A 385 18.44 16.30 -16.22
C GLN A 385 18.97 15.27 -15.22
N ILE A 386 19.45 14.13 -15.72
CA ILE A 386 19.99 13.07 -14.88
C ILE A 386 21.33 13.52 -14.31
N ASP A 387 21.46 13.43 -12.99
CA ASP A 387 22.70 13.68 -12.29
C ASP A 387 23.72 12.57 -12.63
N PRO A 388 24.86 12.89 -13.28
CA PRO A 388 25.86 11.90 -13.63
C PRO A 388 26.47 11.20 -12.40
N VAL A 389 26.44 11.83 -11.22
CA VAL A 389 26.94 11.25 -9.96
C VAL A 389 26.07 10.08 -9.51
N SER A 390 24.78 10.06 -9.88
CA SER A 390 23.83 9.01 -9.48
C SER A 390 24.07 7.65 -10.15
N SER A 391 24.94 7.57 -11.16
CA SER A 391 25.35 6.32 -11.83
C SER A 391 24.15 5.43 -12.19
N THR A 392 24.06 4.22 -11.64
CA THR A 392 23.00 3.24 -11.90
C THR A 392 21.64 3.63 -11.34
N GLN A 393 21.58 4.57 -10.38
CA GLN A 393 20.29 5.05 -9.84
C GLN A 393 19.58 6.00 -10.81
N ARG A 394 20.33 6.68 -11.70
CA ARG A 394 19.80 7.61 -12.71
C ARG A 394 18.75 8.55 -12.13
N CYS A 395 19.16 9.42 -11.22
CA CYS A 395 18.29 10.35 -10.52
C CYS A 395 18.35 11.75 -11.12
N ALA A 396 17.22 12.43 -11.18
CA ALA A 396 17.13 13.85 -11.52
C ALA A 396 16.44 14.63 -10.40
N GLY A 397 16.87 15.88 -10.20
CA GLY A 397 16.17 16.83 -9.36
C GLY A 397 15.00 17.46 -10.11
N TYR A 398 13.84 17.54 -9.47
CA TYR A 398 12.66 18.22 -10.00
C TYR A 398 12.13 19.23 -8.98
N TRP A 399 11.77 20.42 -9.44
CA TRP A 399 11.18 21.48 -8.63
C TRP A 399 9.81 21.82 -9.19
N SER A 400 8.78 21.33 -8.53
CA SER A 400 7.42 21.65 -8.92
C SER A 400 7.03 23.03 -8.39
N THR A 401 6.44 23.87 -9.23
CA THR A 401 5.88 25.17 -8.85
C THR A 401 4.39 25.10 -8.51
N ALA A 402 3.74 23.95 -8.78
CA ALA A 402 2.32 23.76 -8.63
C ALA A 402 1.99 22.51 -7.82
N ALA A 403 0.91 22.55 -7.04
CA ALA A 403 0.36 21.35 -6.43
C ALA A 403 -0.58 20.64 -7.42
N GLY A 404 -0.77 19.33 -7.22
CA GLY A 404 -1.64 18.48 -8.00
C GLY A 404 -0.93 17.36 -8.75
N TRP A 405 -1.66 16.74 -9.69
CA TRP A 405 -1.18 15.61 -10.48
C TRP A 405 -0.19 16.05 -11.57
N HIS A 406 1.00 15.46 -11.53
CA HIS A 406 2.02 15.59 -12.55
C HIS A 406 2.14 14.29 -13.36
N LEU A 407 2.57 14.41 -14.61
CA LEU A 407 2.79 13.28 -15.52
C LEU A 407 4.26 13.21 -15.89
N LEU A 408 4.91 12.10 -15.53
CA LEU A 408 6.24 11.75 -16.00
C LEU A 408 6.13 10.91 -17.27
N GLN A 409 6.71 11.39 -18.36
CA GLN A 409 6.78 10.70 -19.64
C GLN A 409 8.19 10.17 -19.91
N GLN A 410 8.28 8.91 -20.30
CA GLN A 410 9.53 8.17 -20.57
C GLN A 410 9.35 7.32 -21.83
N GLY A 411 9.65 7.89 -22.99
CA GLY A 411 9.28 7.29 -24.27
C GLY A 411 7.75 7.15 -24.37
N GLU A 412 7.26 5.92 -24.52
CA GLU A 412 5.83 5.58 -24.56
C GLU A 412 5.22 5.43 -23.15
N ALA A 413 6.04 5.23 -22.11
CA ALA A 413 5.56 5.03 -20.76
C ALA A 413 5.17 6.37 -20.10
N THR A 414 4.02 6.39 -19.45
CA THR A 414 3.57 7.55 -18.66
C THR A 414 3.25 7.12 -17.24
N GLN A 415 3.83 7.81 -16.26
CA GLN A 415 3.60 7.59 -14.84
C GLN A 415 3.10 8.87 -14.19
N ALA A 416 2.00 8.79 -13.45
CA ALA A 416 1.51 9.93 -12.70
C ALA A 416 2.05 9.93 -11.27
N PHE A 417 2.17 11.11 -10.68
CA PHE A 417 2.47 11.29 -9.28
C PHE A 417 1.81 12.57 -8.77
N TYR A 418 1.56 12.65 -7.47
CA TYR A 418 0.86 13.78 -6.86
C TYR A 418 1.82 14.64 -6.05
N VAL A 419 1.76 15.96 -6.24
CA VAL A 419 2.52 16.96 -5.48
C VAL A 419 1.58 17.72 -4.55
N PHE A 420 1.89 17.73 -3.27
CA PHE A 420 1.05 18.34 -2.23
C PHE A 420 1.30 19.85 -2.11
N ASP A 421 0.24 20.59 -1.80
CA ASP A 421 0.31 21.99 -1.40
C ASP A 421 0.65 22.11 0.10
N PRO A 422 1.78 22.73 0.48
CA PRO A 422 2.11 23.01 1.88
C PRO A 422 1.04 23.77 2.63
N ALA A 423 0.27 24.65 1.97
CA ALA A 423 -0.80 25.42 2.61
C ALA A 423 -2.02 24.55 2.94
N ALA A 424 -2.42 23.68 2.01
CA ALA A 424 -3.55 22.76 2.20
C ALA A 424 -3.30 21.71 3.30
N ALA A 425 -2.04 21.33 3.55
CA ALA A 425 -1.66 20.32 4.54
C ALA A 425 -0.56 20.81 5.52
N ALA A 426 -0.76 22.01 6.08
CA ALA A 426 0.26 22.72 6.86
C ALA A 426 0.82 21.93 8.06
N SER A 427 -0.01 21.19 8.81
CA SER A 427 0.47 20.40 9.96
C SER A 427 1.36 19.24 9.51
N LEU A 428 1.01 18.58 8.40
CA LEU A 428 1.76 17.47 7.83
C LEU A 428 3.11 17.95 7.30
N HIS A 429 3.09 19.06 6.54
CA HIS A 429 4.31 19.69 6.02
C HIS A 429 5.27 20.10 7.14
N ARG A 430 4.77 20.79 8.18
CA ARG A 430 5.60 21.23 9.32
C ARG A 430 6.24 20.05 10.06
N GLU A 431 5.49 18.96 10.26
CA GLU A 431 6.05 17.77 10.88
C GLU A 431 7.13 17.12 10.02
N GLN A 432 6.91 17.00 8.70
CA GLN A 432 7.91 16.46 7.79
C GLN A 432 9.19 17.31 7.76
N VAL A 433 9.06 18.65 7.78
CA VAL A 433 10.20 19.57 7.91
C VAL A 433 10.94 19.35 9.23
N ARG A 434 10.21 19.14 10.34
CA ARG A 434 10.81 18.86 11.66
C ARG A 434 11.60 17.55 11.65
N GLN A 435 11.03 16.49 11.09
CA GLN A 435 11.66 15.16 11.01
C GLN A 435 12.89 15.16 10.11
N THR A 436 12.78 15.73 8.91
CA THR A 436 13.90 15.82 7.95
C THR A 436 15.06 16.67 8.50
N THR A 437 14.75 17.76 9.20
CA THR A 437 15.78 18.58 9.87
C THR A 437 16.49 17.81 10.98
N ALA A 438 15.76 17.05 11.79
CA ALA A 438 16.34 16.21 12.83
C ALA A 438 17.22 15.09 12.26
N GLN A 439 16.78 14.42 11.19
CA GLN A 439 17.54 13.38 10.49
C GLN A 439 18.86 13.93 9.94
N ARG A 440 18.84 15.12 9.32
CA ARG A 440 20.05 15.75 8.77
C ARG A 440 21.13 15.99 9.82
N LEU A 441 20.74 16.34 11.05
CA LEU A 441 21.70 16.53 12.14
C LEU A 441 22.34 15.22 12.60
N THR A 442 21.55 14.15 12.70
CA THR A 442 22.08 12.82 13.06
C THR A 442 23.06 12.29 12.02
N GLN A 443 22.81 12.52 10.72
CA GLN A 443 23.72 12.15 9.63
C GLN A 443 24.96 13.05 9.58
N GLY A 444 24.82 14.36 9.82
CA GLY A 444 25.94 15.29 9.90
C GLY A 444 26.91 14.99 11.05
N SER A 445 26.40 14.55 12.21
CA SER A 445 27.24 14.10 13.33
C SER A 445 28.00 12.80 13.05
N ALA A 446 27.48 11.91 12.20
CA ALA A 446 28.17 10.67 11.81
C ALA A 446 29.29 10.93 10.78
N ALA A 447 29.15 11.95 9.94
CA ALA A 447 30.20 12.39 9.01
C ALA A 447 31.27 13.28 9.67
N ALA A 448 30.99 13.81 10.87
CA ALA A 448 31.92 14.65 11.63
C ALA A 448 33.00 13.84 12.37
N SER A 449 33.70 12.95 11.66
CA SER A 449 35.09 12.59 11.99
C SER A 449 36.02 13.68 11.42
N GLY A 450 35.70 14.94 11.70
CA GLY A 450 36.46 16.10 11.23
C GLY A 450 37.68 16.32 12.12
N SER A 451 38.84 16.49 11.50
CA SER A 451 40.11 16.81 12.16
C SER A 451 39.93 17.94 13.19
N PRO A 452 40.62 17.86 14.34
CA PRO A 452 40.47 18.83 15.41
C PRO A 452 40.68 20.25 14.89
N VAL A 453 39.71 21.12 15.12
CA VAL A 453 39.82 22.55 14.85
C VAL A 453 41.08 23.04 15.60
N PRO A 454 42.05 23.68 14.92
CA PRO A 454 43.23 24.21 15.61
C PRO A 454 42.75 25.33 16.55
N VAL A 455 42.69 25.02 17.84
CA VAL A 455 42.47 26.02 18.87
C VAL A 455 43.79 26.78 18.99
N PRO A 456 43.83 28.11 18.74
CA PRO A 456 45.05 28.86 18.93
C PRO A 456 45.51 28.70 20.38
N GLY A 457 46.78 28.31 20.55
CA GLY A 457 47.37 28.08 21.86
C GLY A 457 47.29 29.33 22.76
N PRO A 458 47.49 29.16 24.08
CA PRO A 458 47.43 30.26 25.03
C PRO A 458 48.34 31.42 24.57
N ARG A 459 47.80 32.63 24.47
CA ARG A 459 48.53 33.82 23.96
C ARG A 459 49.44 34.48 25.01
N TRP A 460 49.30 34.11 26.28
CA TRP A 460 50.05 34.70 27.40
C TRP A 460 51.57 34.48 27.37
N PRO A 461 52.14 33.35 26.87
CA PRO A 461 53.59 33.18 26.80
C PRO A 461 54.22 34.16 25.81
N TRP A 462 53.53 34.45 24.71
CA TRP A 462 53.96 35.44 23.72
C TRP A 462 53.87 36.87 24.24
N LEU A 463 52.83 37.17 25.03
CA LEU A 463 52.73 38.44 25.73
C LEU A 463 53.90 38.64 26.71
N LEU A 464 54.24 37.61 27.51
CA LEU A 464 55.38 37.68 28.43
C LEU A 464 56.71 37.83 27.70
N ALA A 465 56.92 37.10 26.60
CA ALA A 465 58.11 37.25 25.77
C ALA A 465 58.21 38.66 25.19
N PHE A 466 57.11 39.23 24.72
CA PHE A 466 57.06 40.61 24.23
C PHE A 466 57.38 41.61 25.34
N VAL A 467 56.78 41.48 26.53
CA VAL A 467 57.05 42.37 27.67
C VAL A 467 58.51 42.27 28.11
N ALA A 468 59.10 41.07 28.13
CA ALA A 468 60.50 40.88 28.47
C ALA A 468 61.44 41.57 27.46
N VAL A 469 61.17 41.41 26.16
CA VAL A 469 61.97 42.06 25.09
C VAL A 469 61.82 43.57 25.12
N ALA A 470 60.59 44.07 25.26
CA ALA A 470 60.31 45.51 25.35
C ALA A 470 60.96 46.13 26.59
N GLY A 471 60.89 45.46 27.74
CA GLY A 471 61.56 45.89 28.97
C GLY A 471 63.08 45.92 28.85
N LEU A 472 63.65 44.93 28.17
CA LEU A 472 65.10 44.84 27.95
C LEU A 472 65.60 45.91 26.96
N LEU A 473 64.84 46.17 25.90
CA LEU A 473 65.12 47.27 24.95
C LEU A 473 65.03 48.64 25.63
N TRP A 474 63.98 48.88 26.42
CA TRP A 474 63.83 50.14 27.17
C TRP A 474 64.94 50.36 28.20
N TRP A 475 65.40 49.27 28.85
CA TRP A 475 66.51 49.34 29.77
C TRP A 475 67.85 49.62 29.07
N LEU A 476 68.08 49.05 27.88
CA LEU A 476 69.26 49.34 27.07
C LEU A 476 69.26 50.79 26.56
N GLU A 477 68.11 51.31 26.14
CA GLU A 477 67.95 52.70 25.68
C GLU A 477 68.30 53.70 26.79
N ARG A 478 67.90 53.42 28.04
CA ARG A 478 68.24 54.26 29.20
C ARG A 478 69.71 54.19 29.64
N ARG A 479 70.49 53.24 29.13
CA ARG A 479 71.90 53.04 29.49
C ARG A 479 72.89 53.51 28.43
N CYS A 480 72.43 54.06 27.30
CA CYS A 480 73.32 54.79 26.40
C CYS A 480 73.61 56.20 26.98
N PRO A 481 74.84 56.49 27.47
CA PRO A 481 75.21 57.87 27.74
C PRO A 481 75.25 58.67 26.43
N PRO A 482 74.93 59.98 26.45
CA PRO A 482 75.02 60.80 25.26
C PRO A 482 76.44 60.78 24.71
N ALA A 483 76.57 60.57 23.39
CA ALA A 483 77.84 60.70 22.70
C ALA A 483 78.35 62.13 22.89
N SER A 484 79.54 62.27 23.47
CA SER A 484 80.29 63.51 23.52
C SER A 484 80.88 63.80 22.13
N ASP A 485 80.47 64.92 21.53
CA ASP A 485 81.16 65.57 20.40
C ASP A 485 82.60 65.99 20.76
#